data_AF-A0A7Z3AKI8-F1
#
_entry.id   AF-A0A7Z3AKI8-F1
#
_cell.length_a   1.000
_cell.length_b   1.000
_cell.length_c   1.000
_cell.angle_alpha   90.00
_cell.angle_beta   90.00
_cell.angle_gamma   90.00
#
_symmetry.space_group_name_H-M   'P 1'
#
loop_
_entity.id
_entity.type
_entity.pdbx_description
1 polymer ?
#
loop_
_entity_poly.entity_id
_entity_poly.type
_entity_poly.pdbx_seq_one_letter_code
_entity_poly.pdbx_strand_id
1 'polypeptide(L)'
;MIVKRCEWISKDAQEAMLTIGDENFECVAFSHPCSMQVGDRLREPLLAISIRGATKAELNAQPVMQRLGESFAHEFLAEVIDLKERLVVVGSVVVELDDVLPGEISVGDLIRFSCGRLDVIS
;
A
#
# COMPACT_ATOMS: atom_id res chain seq x y z
N MET A 1 -6.87 5.99 6.40
CA MET A 1 -6.93 6.19 4.93
C MET A 1 -8.39 6.36 4.51
N ILE A 2 -8.69 7.05 3.41
CA ILE A 2 -10.07 7.27 2.92
C ILE A 2 -10.23 6.71 1.51
N VAL A 3 -11.37 6.07 1.23
CA VAL A 3 -11.77 5.69 -0.13
C VAL A 3 -12.20 6.94 -0.90
N LYS A 4 -11.44 7.32 -1.92
CA LYS A 4 -11.71 8.50 -2.76
C LYS A 4 -12.52 8.16 -4.00
N ARG A 5 -12.36 6.95 -4.52
CA ARG A 5 -13.05 6.46 -5.72
C ARG A 5 -13.22 4.95 -5.67
N CYS A 6 -14.31 4.46 -6.24
CA CYS A 6 -14.59 3.04 -6.40
C CYS A 6 -14.95 2.75 -7.86
N GLU A 7 -14.19 1.86 -8.49
CA GLU A 7 -14.39 1.40 -9.85
C GLU A 7 -14.65 -0.10 -9.85
N TRP A 8 -15.87 -0.48 -10.23
CA TRP A 8 -16.23 -1.88 -10.32
C TRP A 8 -15.50 -2.55 -11.48
N ILE A 9 -14.73 -3.58 -11.17
CA ILE A 9 -14.17 -4.51 -12.15
C ILE A 9 -15.27 -5.51 -12.53
N SER A 10 -15.97 -6.06 -11.51
CA SER A 10 -17.13 -6.92 -11.67
C SER A 10 -18.07 -6.76 -10.47
N LYS A 11 -19.29 -6.28 -10.72
CA LYS A 11 -20.30 -6.16 -9.65
C LYS A 11 -20.79 -7.52 -9.17
N ASP A 12 -20.92 -8.48 -10.09
CA ASP A 12 -21.43 -9.83 -9.80
C ASP A 12 -20.42 -10.61 -8.95
N ALA A 13 -19.12 -10.46 -9.23
CA ALA A 13 -18.05 -11.04 -8.43
C ALA A 13 -17.65 -10.16 -7.23
N GLN A 14 -18.29 -9.00 -7.04
CA GLN A 14 -17.92 -8.02 -6.01
C GLN A 14 -16.43 -7.61 -6.05
N GLU A 15 -15.86 -7.46 -7.24
CA GLU A 15 -14.49 -7.02 -7.44
C GLU A 15 -14.45 -5.53 -7.81
N ALA A 16 -13.63 -4.76 -7.09
CA ALA A 16 -13.43 -3.35 -7.36
C ALA A 16 -11.96 -2.93 -7.26
N MET A 17 -11.62 -1.89 -8.00
CA MET A 17 -10.43 -1.08 -7.80
C MET A 17 -10.82 0.17 -7.03
N LEU A 18 -10.17 0.38 -5.89
CA LEU A 18 -10.41 1.53 -5.01
C LEU A 18 -9.21 2.48 -5.10
N THR A 19 -9.47 3.77 -5.30
CA THR A 19 -8.46 4.81 -5.05
C THR A 19 -8.52 5.18 -3.57
N ILE A 20 -7.43 4.98 -2.85
CA ILE A 20 -7.34 5.13 -1.40
C ILE A 20 -6.15 6.03 -1.07
N GLY A 21 -6.30 6.89 -0.07
CA GLY A 21 -5.18 7.74 0.32
C GLY A 21 -5.53 8.79 1.37
N ASP A 22 -4.65 9.78 1.44
CA ASP A 22 -4.79 11.03 2.19
C ASP A 22 -4.59 12.26 1.28
N GLU A 23 -4.35 13.44 1.83
CA GLU A 23 -4.20 14.67 1.05
C GLU A 23 -2.95 14.68 0.16
N ASN A 24 -1.92 13.91 0.51
CA ASN A 24 -0.61 13.95 -0.14
C ASN A 24 -0.30 12.68 -0.96
N PHE A 25 -0.81 11.53 -0.53
CA PHE A 25 -0.52 10.24 -1.14
C PHE A 25 -1.81 9.50 -1.50
N GLU A 26 -1.81 8.89 -2.67
CA GLU A 26 -2.88 8.05 -3.17
C GLU A 26 -2.30 6.80 -3.84
N CYS A 27 -3.02 5.69 -3.71
CA CYS A 27 -2.76 4.45 -4.41
C CYS A 27 -4.05 3.84 -4.95
N VAL A 28 -3.92 2.85 -5.82
CA VAL A 28 -5.02 1.95 -6.16
C VAL A 28 -4.87 0.62 -5.45
N ALA A 29 -5.96 0.13 -4.87
CA ALA A 29 -6.01 -1.17 -4.22
C ALA A 29 -7.15 -2.02 -4.78
N PHE A 30 -6.92 -3.31 -4.87
CA PHE A 30 -7.94 -4.30 -5.21
C PHE A 30 -8.75 -4.65 -3.97
N SER A 31 -10.06 -4.78 -4.12
CA SER A 31 -10.96 -5.16 -3.04
C SER A 31 -11.89 -6.26 -3.52
N HIS A 32 -11.90 -7.39 -2.80
CA HIS A 32 -12.78 -8.52 -3.05
C HIS A 32 -12.98 -9.37 -1.77
N PRO A 33 -14.24 -9.58 -1.34
CA PRO A 33 -15.45 -8.93 -1.84
C PRO A 33 -15.49 -7.44 -1.45
N CYS A 34 -15.76 -6.55 -2.42
CA CYS A 34 -15.84 -5.12 -2.18
C CYS A 34 -17.22 -4.73 -1.65
N SER A 35 -17.24 -4.20 -0.42
CA SER A 35 -18.41 -3.58 0.21
C SER A 35 -18.20 -2.09 0.55
N MET A 36 -17.03 -1.55 0.23
CA MET A 36 -16.60 -0.17 0.55
C MET A 36 -17.31 0.87 -0.33
N GLN A 37 -17.54 2.05 0.24
CA GLN A 37 -18.10 3.22 -0.42
C GLN A 37 -17.13 4.41 -0.40
N VAL A 38 -17.32 5.35 -1.33
CA VAL A 38 -16.55 6.61 -1.34
C VAL A 38 -16.84 7.38 -0.06
N GLY A 39 -15.78 7.81 0.62
CA GLY A 39 -15.84 8.48 1.92
C GLY A 39 -15.60 7.54 3.10
N ASP A 40 -15.63 6.22 2.91
CA ASP A 40 -15.33 5.27 3.97
C ASP A 40 -13.88 5.39 4.44
N ARG A 41 -13.68 5.14 5.73
CA ARG A 41 -12.37 5.15 6.38
C ARG A 41 -11.85 3.74 6.54
N LEU A 42 -10.70 3.46 5.95
CA LEU A 42 -9.92 2.25 6.25
C LEU A 42 -9.01 2.54 7.45
N ARG A 43 -9.10 1.67 8.46
CA ARG A 43 -8.25 1.70 9.67
C ARG A 43 -7.16 0.64 9.61
N GLU A 44 -7.42 -0.41 8.87
CA GLU A 44 -6.62 -1.59 8.63
C GLU A 44 -5.58 -1.28 7.53
N PRO A 45 -4.37 -1.85 7.60
CA PRO A 45 -3.36 -1.66 6.57
C PRO A 45 -3.80 -2.24 5.23
N LEU A 46 -3.28 -1.68 4.14
CA LEU A 46 -3.34 -2.32 2.84
C LEU A 46 -2.30 -3.45 2.79
N LEU A 47 -2.62 -4.56 2.12
CA LEU A 47 -1.66 -5.65 1.93
C LEU A 47 -0.91 -5.49 0.62
N ALA A 48 0.40 -5.34 0.67
CA ALA A 48 1.26 -5.36 -0.51
C ALA A 48 1.56 -6.80 -0.92
N ILE A 49 1.07 -7.21 -2.08
CA ILE A 49 1.24 -8.55 -2.64
C ILE A 49 2.42 -8.56 -3.61
N SER A 50 3.22 -9.63 -3.51
CA SER A 50 4.42 -9.89 -4.30
C SER A 50 5.44 -8.77 -4.18
N ILE A 51 5.84 -8.43 -2.93
CA ILE A 51 6.88 -7.42 -2.75
C ILE A 51 8.22 -7.86 -3.35
N ARG A 52 8.98 -6.89 -3.89
CA ARG A 52 10.28 -7.13 -4.52
C ARG A 52 11.26 -6.01 -4.22
N GLY A 53 12.52 -6.38 -4.08
CA GLY A 53 13.65 -5.45 -4.04
C GLY A 53 13.66 -4.54 -2.82
N ALA A 54 13.15 -5.01 -1.67
CA ALA A 54 13.18 -4.27 -0.42
C ALA A 54 14.63 -3.98 0.00
N THR A 55 15.02 -2.71 -0.06
CA THR A 55 16.36 -2.24 0.29
C THR A 55 16.28 -0.96 1.10
N LYS A 56 17.23 -0.75 2.01
CA LYS A 56 17.34 0.49 2.79
C LYS A 56 17.68 1.67 1.86
N ALA A 57 17.02 2.80 2.07
CA ALA A 57 17.24 4.00 1.29
C ALA A 57 18.37 4.88 1.86
N GLU A 58 18.91 5.74 1.01
CA GLU A 58 19.89 6.74 1.39
C GLU A 58 19.30 7.82 2.32
N LEU A 59 20.19 8.45 3.10
CA LEU A 59 19.82 9.53 4.01
C LEU A 59 19.18 10.71 3.22
N ASN A 60 18.05 11.24 3.71
CA ASN A 60 17.26 12.36 3.17
C ASN A 60 16.37 12.07 1.94
N ALA A 61 16.21 10.82 1.54
CA ALA A 61 15.25 10.49 0.48
C ALA A 61 13.81 10.80 0.92
N GLN A 62 12.97 11.26 0.00
CA GLN A 62 11.60 11.70 0.27
C GLN A 62 10.60 10.57 0.04
N PRO A 63 9.55 10.40 0.88
CA PRO A 63 8.59 9.32 0.71
C PRO A 63 7.93 9.30 -0.67
N VAL A 64 7.72 8.11 -1.20
CA VAL A 64 7.14 7.88 -2.54
C VAL A 64 6.07 6.80 -2.43
N MET A 65 4.95 7.05 -3.11
CA MET A 65 3.95 6.04 -3.41
C MET A 65 3.47 6.32 -4.82
N GLN A 66 3.85 5.45 -5.76
CA GLN A 66 3.60 5.70 -7.18
C GLN A 66 3.06 4.45 -7.85
N ARG A 67 1.88 4.57 -8.45
CA ARG A 67 1.31 3.55 -9.34
C ARG A 67 2.13 3.46 -10.62
N LEU A 68 2.42 2.24 -11.05
CA LEU A 68 3.16 1.96 -12.29
C LEU A 68 2.19 1.83 -13.47
N GLY A 69 2.04 2.93 -14.21
CA GLY A 69 1.13 3.02 -15.36
C GLY A 69 -0.33 2.74 -14.98
N GLU A 70 -1.05 2.01 -15.83
CA GLU A 70 -2.44 1.61 -15.59
C GLU A 70 -2.57 0.23 -14.91
N SER A 71 -1.50 -0.26 -14.29
CA SER A 71 -1.49 -1.56 -13.59
C SER A 71 -1.90 -1.43 -12.12
N PHE A 72 -1.89 -2.54 -11.38
CA PHE A 72 -2.00 -2.54 -9.93
C PHE A 72 -0.66 -2.38 -9.21
N ALA A 73 0.45 -2.43 -9.94
CA ALA A 73 1.78 -2.41 -9.35
C ALA A 73 2.14 -1.01 -8.87
N HIS A 74 2.94 -0.96 -7.80
CA HIS A 74 3.39 0.30 -7.20
C HIS A 74 4.87 0.22 -6.83
N GLU A 75 5.53 1.38 -6.86
CA GLU A 75 6.81 1.62 -6.22
C GLU A 75 6.63 2.46 -4.97
N PHE A 76 7.43 2.14 -3.94
CA PHE A 76 7.38 2.77 -2.64
C PHE A 76 8.74 3.26 -2.21
N LEU A 77 8.71 4.36 -1.47
CA LEU A 77 9.72 4.73 -0.51
C LEU A 77 9.00 5.04 0.81
N ALA A 78 9.10 4.12 1.77
CA ALA A 78 8.25 4.09 2.96
C ALA A 78 9.06 3.88 4.24
N GLU A 79 8.60 4.42 5.35
CA GLU A 79 9.23 4.25 6.66
C GLU A 79 8.73 2.95 7.30
N VAL A 80 9.64 2.15 7.85
CA VAL A 80 9.31 0.95 8.60
C VAL A 80 8.82 1.33 9.99
N ILE A 81 7.58 0.96 10.34
CA ILE A 81 6.98 1.29 11.64
C ILE A 81 6.82 0.07 12.56
N ASP A 82 6.76 -1.14 12.00
CA ASP A 82 6.71 -2.39 12.77
C ASP A 82 7.32 -3.55 11.99
N LEU A 83 8.37 -4.18 12.52
CA LEU A 83 9.01 -5.34 11.88
C LEU A 83 8.26 -6.66 12.12
N LYS A 84 7.56 -6.78 13.24
CA LYS A 84 6.84 -8.01 13.62
C LYS A 84 5.59 -8.18 12.78
N GLU A 85 4.83 -7.10 12.62
CA GLU A 85 3.63 -7.05 11.78
C GLU A 85 3.95 -6.64 10.33
N ARG A 86 5.23 -6.42 9.99
CA ARG A 86 5.72 -6.05 8.65
C ARG A 86 5.04 -4.79 8.10
N LEU A 87 4.90 -3.76 8.92
CA LEU A 87 4.21 -2.52 8.58
C LEU A 87 5.18 -1.43 8.15
N VAL A 88 4.82 -0.77 7.06
CA VAL A 88 5.45 0.47 6.58
C VAL A 88 4.41 1.56 6.40
N VAL A 89 4.86 2.82 6.36
CA VAL A 89 4.00 3.98 6.17
C VAL A 89 4.54 4.95 5.13
N VAL A 90 3.63 5.50 4.33
CA VAL A 90 3.88 6.68 3.48
C VAL A 90 2.76 7.69 3.75
N GLY A 91 3.12 8.85 4.31
CA GLY A 91 2.12 9.79 4.81
C GLY A 91 1.28 9.15 5.92
N SER A 92 -0.02 8.96 5.68
CA SER A 92 -0.92 8.22 6.58
C SER A 92 -1.41 6.88 6.00
N VAL A 93 -0.86 6.46 4.86
CA VAL A 93 -1.16 5.17 4.23
C VAL A 93 -0.26 4.11 4.85
N VAL A 94 -0.89 3.19 5.59
CA VAL A 94 -0.20 2.07 6.23
C VAL A 94 -0.31 0.83 5.34
N VAL A 95 0.81 0.16 5.13
CA VAL A 95 0.92 -1.01 4.26
C VAL A 95 1.59 -2.16 5.03
N GLU A 96 0.95 -3.31 5.03
CA GLU A 96 1.54 -4.59 5.44
C GLU A 96 2.25 -5.23 4.26
N LEU A 97 3.47 -5.72 4.47
CA LEU A 97 4.25 -6.44 3.47
C LEU A 97 3.96 -7.95 3.54
N ASP A 98 3.84 -8.60 2.38
CA ASP A 98 3.61 -10.05 2.29
C ASP A 98 4.88 -10.92 2.46
N ASP A 99 6.04 -10.30 2.66
CA ASP A 99 7.31 -10.99 2.91
C ASP A 99 8.14 -10.28 3.99
N VAL A 100 9.08 -11.00 4.58
CA VAL A 100 9.99 -10.50 5.62
C VAL A 100 11.01 -9.52 5.04
N LEU A 101 11.31 -8.48 5.82
CA LEU A 101 12.36 -7.54 5.47
C LEU A 101 13.76 -8.15 5.73
N PRO A 102 14.78 -7.79 4.92
CA PRO A 102 16.17 -8.13 5.20
C PRO A 102 16.62 -7.74 6.62
N GLY A 103 17.43 -8.58 7.25
CA GLY A 103 17.79 -8.44 8.68
C GLY A 103 18.61 -7.21 9.07
N GLU A 104 19.05 -6.39 8.12
CA GLU A 104 19.74 -5.11 8.36
C GLU A 104 18.78 -3.92 8.46
N ILE A 105 17.49 -4.12 8.15
CA ILE A 105 16.47 -3.09 8.19
C ILE A 105 15.87 -3.01 9.59
N SER A 106 15.79 -1.79 10.12
CA SER A 106 15.26 -1.48 11.45
C SER A 106 14.01 -0.60 11.38
N VAL A 107 13.23 -0.56 12.47
CA VAL A 107 12.15 0.42 12.63
C VAL A 107 12.74 1.84 12.54
N GLY A 108 12.05 2.72 11.81
CA GLY A 108 12.47 4.07 11.46
C GLY A 108 13.34 4.16 10.21
N ASP A 109 13.78 3.03 9.64
CA ASP A 109 14.46 3.06 8.35
C ASP A 109 13.47 3.34 7.23
N LEU A 110 13.91 4.16 6.28
CA LEU A 110 13.22 4.35 5.01
C LEU A 110 13.66 3.25 4.05
N ILE A 111 12.72 2.54 3.44
CA ILE A 111 12.99 1.44 2.53
C ILE A 111 12.36 1.69 1.16
N ARG A 112 13.07 1.27 0.11
CA ARG A 112 12.56 1.22 -1.25
C ARG A 112 12.13 -0.19 -1.58
N PHE A 113 10.94 -0.35 -2.15
CA PHE A 113 10.46 -1.62 -2.66
C PHE A 113 9.41 -1.40 -3.75
N SER A 114 9.01 -2.48 -4.42
CA SER A 114 7.87 -2.51 -5.32
C SER A 114 6.93 -3.65 -4.93
N CYS A 115 5.66 -3.57 -5.32
CA CYS A 115 4.72 -4.68 -5.20
C CYS A 115 3.95 -4.89 -6.51
N GLY A 116 3.39 -6.08 -6.69
CA GLY A 116 2.53 -6.38 -7.84
C GLY A 116 1.15 -5.76 -7.70
N ARG A 117 0.64 -5.65 -6.47
CA ARG A 117 -0.68 -5.08 -6.15
C ARG A 117 -0.81 -4.72 -4.67
N LEU A 118 -1.67 -3.77 -4.36
CA LEU A 118 -2.20 -3.55 -3.02
C LEU A 118 -3.60 -4.14 -2.91
N ASP A 119 -3.89 -4.81 -1.80
CA ASP A 119 -5.22 -5.37 -1.51
C ASP A 119 -5.80 -4.68 -0.26
N VAL A 120 -7.11 -4.40 -0.31
CA VAL A 120 -7.88 -4.07 0.87
C VAL A 120 -8.24 -5.38 1.57
N ILE A 121 -7.73 -5.57 2.78
CA ILE A 121 -8.16 -6.65 3.65
C ILE A 121 -9.45 -6.18 4.35
N SER A 122 -10.54 -6.91 4.15
CA SER A 122 -11.85 -6.66 4.76
C SER A 122 -12.41 -7.93 5.39
#